data_AF-A0A2T1CNL6-F1
#
_entry.id   AF-A0A2T1CNL6-F1
#
_cell.length_a   1.000
_cell.length_b   1.000
_cell.length_c   1.000
_cell.angle_alpha   90.00
_cell.angle_beta   90.00
_cell.angle_gamma   90.00
#
_symmetry.space_group_name_H-M   'P 1'
#
loop_
_entity.id
_entity.type
_entity.pdbx_description
1 polymer ?
#
loop_
_entity_poly.entity_id
_entity_poly.type
_entity_poly.pdbx_seq_one_letter_code
_entity_poly.pdbx_strand_id
1 'polypeptide(L)'
;MISAGNNAIGVDLMRRRTEVENGTMECLFASMLQHCQELGYAEFDLGLSALAGVGEEGKSGRLEKVLIYLSDHLSKFYNFKGLHSFKDKFGPRWEPRYFVYPSLGSLPDVVVALIRADSGDGLRPATLRLLDYLRPGS
;
A
#
# COMPACT_ATOMS: atom_id res chain seq x y z
N MET A 1 -4.31 -14.10 2.10
CA MET A 1 -4.94 -14.37 0.79
C MET A 1 -4.14 -15.50 0.13
N ILE A 2 -4.77 -16.62 -0.24
CA ILE A 2 -4.14 -17.72 -0.99
C ILE A 2 -4.48 -17.46 -2.47
N SER A 3 -3.47 -17.25 -3.32
CA SER A 3 -3.69 -17.03 -4.75
C SER A 3 -3.98 -18.36 -5.45
N ALA A 4 -4.91 -18.34 -6.40
CA ALA A 4 -5.29 -19.49 -7.22
C ALA A 4 -4.14 -19.87 -8.16
N GLY A 5 -3.34 -20.83 -7.72
CA GLY A 5 -2.16 -21.36 -8.41
C GLY A 5 -1.26 -21.96 -7.35
N ASN A 6 -1.07 -23.26 -7.39
CA ASN A 6 -0.67 -24.12 -6.28
C ASN A 6 0.79 -23.95 -5.78
N ASN A 7 1.32 -22.72 -5.69
CA ASN A 7 2.73 -22.46 -5.38
C ASN A 7 3.05 -21.13 -4.67
N ALA A 8 2.06 -20.30 -4.34
CA ALA A 8 2.29 -19.01 -3.66
C ALA A 8 1.44 -18.88 -2.38
N ILE A 9 2.07 -18.42 -1.30
CA ILE A 9 1.43 -18.13 -0.01
C ILE A 9 1.72 -16.69 0.39
N GLY A 10 0.81 -16.05 1.13
CA GLY A 10 1.01 -14.67 1.58
C GLY A 10 0.41 -14.44 2.95
N VAL A 11 0.87 -13.37 3.59
CA VAL A 11 0.35 -12.91 4.88
C VAL A 11 -0.71 -11.83 4.68
N ASP A 12 -1.72 -11.82 5.54
CA ASP A 12 -2.78 -10.80 5.53
C ASP A 12 -2.64 -9.87 6.74
N LEU A 13 -2.88 -10.40 7.94
CA LEU A 13 -2.80 -9.62 9.18
C LEU A 13 -1.53 -9.94 9.97
N MET A 14 -0.81 -8.89 10.36
CA MET A 14 0.28 -8.97 11.32
C MET A 14 0.14 -7.91 12.41
N ARG A 15 0.36 -8.33 13.66
CA ARG A 15 0.27 -7.44 14.81
C ARG A 15 1.50 -7.64 15.70
N ARG A 16 2.17 -6.54 16.01
CA ARG A 16 3.28 -6.50 16.96
C ARG A 16 2.78 -5.96 18.29
N ARG A 17 3.16 -6.59 19.41
CA ARG A 17 2.94 -6.03 20.75
C ARG A 17 3.99 -4.97 21.06
N THR A 18 3.67 -4.01 21.93
CA THR A 18 4.60 -2.93 22.29
C THR A 18 5.72 -3.39 23.22
N GLU A 19 5.51 -4.47 23.99
CA GLU A 19 6.52 -4.95 24.95
C GLU A 19 7.62 -5.83 24.35
N VAL A 20 7.59 -6.14 23.04
CA VAL A 20 8.56 -7.06 22.42
C VAL A 20 9.79 -6.33 21.89
N GLU A 21 10.92 -7.04 21.94
CA GLU A 21 12.22 -6.56 21.47
C GLU A 21 12.20 -6.23 19.97
N ASN A 22 13.06 -5.29 19.58
CA ASN A 22 13.33 -5.02 18.17
C ASN A 22 13.93 -6.26 17.50
N GLY A 23 13.52 -6.54 16.26
CA GLY A 23 13.89 -7.78 15.57
C GLY A 23 12.87 -8.90 15.69
N THR A 24 11.88 -8.81 16.59
CA THR A 24 10.85 -9.85 16.75
C THR A 24 10.05 -10.08 15.47
N MET A 25 9.68 -9.01 14.77
CA MET A 25 8.95 -9.12 13.49
C MET A 25 9.83 -9.70 12.39
N GLU A 26 11.11 -9.33 12.35
CA GLU A 26 12.08 -9.89 11.42
C GLU A 26 12.27 -11.40 11.63
N CYS A 27 12.40 -11.82 12.89
CA CYS A 27 12.48 -13.24 13.27
C CYS A 27 11.21 -14.01 12.88
N LEU A 28 10.03 -13.43 13.13
CA LEU A 28 8.75 -14.03 12.75
C LEU A 28 8.65 -14.26 11.24
N PHE A 29 9.03 -13.27 10.43
CA PHE A 29 9.04 -13.41 8.98
C PHE A 29 10.06 -14.44 8.50
N ALA A 30 11.29 -14.40 9.03
CA ALA A 30 12.32 -15.36 8.65
C ALA A 30 11.86 -16.81 8.95
N SER A 31 11.24 -17.03 10.11
CA SER A 31 10.68 -18.33 10.50
C SER A 31 9.53 -18.74 9.59
N MET A 32 8.62 -17.81 9.25
CA MET A 32 7.50 -18.07 8.36
C MET A 32 7.96 -18.41 6.93
N LEU A 33 8.96 -17.70 6.41
CA LEU A 33 9.54 -17.97 5.09
C LEU A 33 10.16 -19.37 5.04
N GLN A 34 10.95 -19.75 6.06
CA GLN A 34 11.52 -21.09 6.17
C GLN A 34 10.44 -22.16 6.24
N HIS A 35 9.40 -21.93 7.05
CA HIS A 35 8.29 -22.87 7.16
C HIS A 35 7.53 -23.04 5.84
N CYS A 36 7.29 -21.96 5.10
CA CYS A 36 6.65 -22.04 3.79
C CYS A 36 7.52 -22.80 2.78
N GLN A 37 8.85 -22.65 2.85
CA GLN A 37 9.79 -23.40 2.04
C GLN A 37 9.73 -24.90 2.36
N GLU A 38 9.67 -25.30 3.63
CA GLU A 38 9.50 -26.70 4.06
C GLU A 38 8.19 -27.31 3.56
N LEU A 39 7.13 -26.51 3.50
CA LEU A 39 5.82 -26.92 2.94
C LEU A 39 5.80 -26.98 1.40
N GLY A 40 6.90 -26.59 0.75
CA GLY A 40 7.04 -26.66 -0.71
C GLY A 40 6.44 -25.49 -1.48
N TYR A 41 6.13 -24.37 -0.83
CA TYR A 41 5.72 -23.16 -1.55
C TYR A 41 6.91 -22.56 -2.31
N ALA A 42 6.70 -22.20 -3.57
CA ALA A 42 7.71 -21.59 -4.41
C ALA A 42 7.83 -20.08 -4.20
N GLU A 43 6.73 -19.42 -3.82
CA GLU A 43 6.66 -17.97 -3.66
C GLU A 43 5.99 -17.56 -2.36
N PHE A 44 6.49 -16.48 -1.76
CA PHE A 44 5.90 -15.83 -0.61
C PHE A 44 5.55 -14.38 -0.94
N ASP A 45 4.26 -14.02 -0.90
CA ASP A 45 3.78 -12.66 -1.06
C ASP A 45 3.89 -11.89 0.28
N LEU A 46 4.85 -10.96 0.33
CA LEU A 46 5.04 -10.04 1.47
C LEU A 46 3.96 -8.95 1.53
N GLY A 47 3.05 -8.91 0.56
CA GLY A 47 2.00 -7.91 0.39
C GLY A 47 2.50 -6.63 -0.25
N LEU A 48 1.56 -5.74 -0.56
CA LEU A 48 1.82 -4.47 -1.22
C LEU A 48 2.72 -3.54 -0.37
N SER A 49 3.69 -2.89 -0.99
CA SER A 49 4.37 -1.70 -0.46
C SER A 49 3.97 -0.51 -1.33
N ALA A 50 2.81 0.08 -1.01
CA ALA A 50 2.24 1.12 -1.85
C ALA A 50 3.07 2.41 -1.78
N LEU A 51 3.09 3.15 -2.89
CA LEU A 51 3.61 4.52 -2.96
C LEU A 51 5.09 4.73 -2.57
N ALA A 52 5.88 3.66 -2.36
CA ALA A 52 7.28 3.78 -1.97
C ALA A 52 8.14 4.56 -3.00
N GLY A 53 7.79 4.48 -4.29
CA GLY A 53 8.45 5.21 -5.39
C GLY A 53 7.68 6.43 -5.91
N VAL A 54 6.72 6.98 -5.14
CA VAL A 54 6.04 8.22 -5.54
C VAL A 54 6.99 9.40 -5.36
N GLY A 55 7.23 10.15 -6.44
CA GLY A 55 8.09 11.34 -6.46
C GLY A 55 9.48 11.12 -7.06
N GLU A 56 9.84 9.89 -7.44
CA GLU A 56 11.16 9.59 -8.02
C GLU A 56 11.23 9.81 -9.54
N GLU A 57 10.09 9.87 -10.24
CA GLU A 57 10.04 10.14 -11.67
C GLU A 57 9.03 11.26 -11.98
N GLY A 58 9.46 12.23 -12.79
CA GLY A 58 8.70 13.42 -13.18
C GLY A 58 7.41 13.09 -13.91
N LYS A 59 6.33 12.88 -13.15
CA LYS A 59 4.96 12.70 -13.66
C LYS A 59 4.34 14.07 -13.89
N SER A 60 3.41 14.17 -14.84
CA SER A 60 2.67 15.42 -15.09
C SER A 60 2.09 16.00 -13.80
N GLY A 61 2.14 17.32 -13.61
CA GLY A 61 1.82 17.96 -12.33
C GLY A 61 0.40 17.71 -11.78
N ARG A 62 -0.55 17.22 -12.60
CA ARG A 62 -1.89 16.80 -12.13
C ARG A 62 -1.86 15.42 -11.46
N LEU A 63 -1.11 14.48 -12.02
CA LEU A 63 -0.95 13.13 -11.45
C LEU A 63 -0.14 13.19 -10.16
N GLU A 64 0.90 14.02 -10.13
CA GLU A 64 1.73 14.23 -8.93
C GLU A 64 0.90 14.75 -7.75
N LYS A 65 0.04 15.75 -7.96
CA LYS A 65 -0.86 16.27 -6.92
C LYS A 65 -1.79 15.21 -6.35
N VAL A 66 -2.33 14.34 -7.19
CA VAL A 66 -3.19 13.22 -6.74
C VAL A 66 -2.38 12.20 -5.93
N LEU A 67 -1.16 11.87 -6.36
CA LEU A 67 -0.31 10.92 -5.66
C LEU A 67 0.15 11.45 -4.29
N ILE A 68 0.50 12.74 -4.19
CA ILE A 68 0.82 13.41 -2.92
C ILE A 68 -0.40 13.36 -1.98
N TYR A 69 -1.60 13.69 -2.50
CA TYR A 69 -2.83 13.63 -1.71
C TYR A 69 -3.11 12.23 -1.17
N LEU A 70 -2.96 11.20 -2.02
CA LEU A 70 -3.10 9.81 -1.63
C LEU A 70 -2.06 9.42 -0.56
N SER A 71 -0.80 9.85 -0.72
CA SER A 71 0.23 9.58 0.28
C SER A 71 -0.05 10.26 1.62
N ASP A 72 -0.58 11.49 1.65
CA ASP A 72 -0.88 12.20 2.90
C ASP A 72 -2.05 11.57 3.68
N HIS A 73 -3.02 11.02 2.96
CA HIS A 73 -4.20 10.40 3.56
C HIS A 73 -3.92 8.97 3.99
N LEU A 74 -3.16 8.22 3.19
CA LEU A 74 -2.81 6.85 3.52
C LEU A 74 -1.61 6.74 4.48
N SER A 75 -0.68 7.72 4.51
CA SER A 75 0.49 7.69 5.41
C SER A 75 0.12 7.75 6.89
N LYS A 76 -1.05 8.30 7.22
CA LYS A 76 -1.61 8.28 8.58
C LYS A 76 -1.96 6.88 9.05
N PHE A 77 -2.21 5.95 8.12
CA PHE A 77 -2.55 4.56 8.41
C PHE A 77 -1.39 3.60 8.09
N TYR A 78 -0.48 3.98 7.17
CA TYR A 78 0.63 3.14 6.73
C TYR A 78 1.93 3.97 6.58
N ASN A 79 2.92 3.70 7.44
CA ASN A 79 4.28 4.20 7.21
C ASN A 79 4.92 3.43 6.04
N PHE A 80 4.60 3.83 4.80
CA PHE A 80 4.97 3.12 3.58
C PHE A 80 6.48 2.97 3.38
N LYS A 81 7.26 4.01 3.69
CA LYS A 81 8.73 3.96 3.59
C LYS A 81 9.32 2.94 4.56
N GLY A 82 8.89 2.99 5.83
CA GLY A 82 9.34 2.02 6.83
C GLY A 82 8.91 0.59 6.48
N LEU A 83 7.70 0.40 5.96
CA LEU A 83 7.20 -0.90 5.51
C LEU A 83 7.98 -1.44 4.30
N HIS A 84 8.32 -0.57 3.33
CA HIS A 84 9.16 -0.93 2.20
C HIS A 84 10.53 -1.40 2.67
N SER A 85 11.25 -0.58 3.46
CA SER A 85 12.57 -0.92 3.98
C SER A 85 12.55 -2.16 4.89
N PHE A 86 11.43 -2.42 5.59
CA PHE A 86 11.26 -3.66 6.34
C PHE A 86 11.21 -4.88 5.41
N LYS A 87 10.43 -4.81 4.33
CA LYS A 87 10.29 -5.90 3.34
C LYS A 87 11.59 -6.13 2.55
N ASP A 88 12.34 -5.09 2.26
CA ASP A 88 13.64 -5.17 1.58
C ASP A 88 14.65 -6.08 2.29
N LYS A 89 14.55 -6.20 3.63
CA LYS A 89 15.45 -7.06 4.44
C LYS A 89 15.43 -8.53 4.02
N PHE A 90 14.36 -8.98 3.37
CA PHE A 90 14.18 -10.37 2.94
C PHE A 90 14.59 -10.61 1.49
N GLY A 91 15.16 -9.60 0.80
CA GLY A 91 15.57 -9.69 -0.60
C GLY A 91 14.45 -10.04 -1.58
N PRO A 92 13.25 -9.40 -1.51
CA PRO A 92 12.15 -9.75 -2.38
C PRO A 92 12.42 -9.33 -3.83
N ARG A 93 11.76 -10.03 -4.76
CA ARG A 93 11.60 -9.55 -6.12
C ARG A 93 10.44 -8.58 -6.17
N TRP A 94 10.72 -7.29 -6.37
CA TRP A 94 9.67 -6.26 -6.48
C TRP A 94 8.91 -6.37 -7.80
N GLU A 95 7.58 -6.42 -7.72
CA GLU A 95 6.70 -6.37 -8.88
C GLU A 95 5.83 -5.11 -8.85
N PRO A 96 5.70 -4.38 -9.98
CA PRO A 96 4.82 -3.23 -10.03
C PRO A 96 3.35 -3.67 -9.90
N ARG A 97 2.57 -2.83 -9.22
CA ARG A 97 1.10 -2.94 -9.15
C ARG A 97 0.51 -1.65 -9.70
N TYR A 98 -0.41 -1.79 -10.65
CA TYR A 98 -0.98 -0.67 -11.38
C TYR A 98 -2.40 -0.36 -10.90
N PHE A 99 -2.71 0.92 -10.84
CA PHE A 99 -4.06 1.40 -10.55
C PHE A 99 -4.74 1.83 -11.85
N VAL A 100 -5.73 1.05 -12.30
CA VAL A 100 -6.42 1.27 -13.56
C VAL A 100 -7.69 2.08 -13.32
N TYR A 101 -7.88 3.14 -14.10
CA TYR A 101 -9.03 4.04 -13.99
C TYR A 101 -9.51 4.48 -15.37
N PRO A 102 -10.81 4.83 -15.54
CA PRO A 102 -11.40 5.10 -16.85
C PRO A 102 -10.79 6.29 -17.61
N SER A 103 -10.51 7.39 -16.92
CA SER A 103 -9.92 8.59 -17.51
C SER A 103 -9.24 9.49 -16.46
N LEU A 104 -8.36 10.40 -16.89
CA LEU A 104 -7.72 11.35 -15.97
C LEU A 104 -8.74 12.27 -15.26
N GLY A 105 -9.91 12.51 -15.87
CA GLY A 105 -11.00 13.27 -15.27
C GLY A 105 -11.69 12.54 -14.13
N SER A 106 -11.79 11.20 -14.19
CA SER A 106 -12.40 10.38 -13.12
C SER A 106 -11.46 10.07 -11.96
N LEU A 107 -10.16 10.36 -12.11
CA LEU A 107 -9.15 9.98 -11.12
C LEU A 107 -9.44 10.51 -9.70
N PRO A 108 -9.90 11.77 -9.50
CA PRO A 108 -10.26 12.24 -8.17
C PRO A 108 -11.38 11.45 -7.50
N ASP A 109 -12.48 11.19 -8.21
CA ASP A 109 -13.63 10.47 -7.66
C ASP A 109 -13.25 9.05 -7.28
N VAL A 110 -12.45 8.41 -8.14
CA VAL A 110 -11.90 7.06 -7.90
C VAL A 110 -11.00 7.05 -6.66
N VAL A 111 -10.16 8.08 -6.46
CA VAL A 111 -9.30 8.20 -5.27
C VAL A 111 -10.13 8.42 -4.01
N VAL A 112 -11.15 9.29 -4.04
CA VAL A 112 -12.06 9.50 -2.91
C VAL A 112 -12.79 8.20 -2.56
N ALA A 113 -13.28 7.46 -3.56
CA ALA A 113 -13.93 6.17 -3.36
C ALA A 113 -12.97 5.14 -2.73
N LEU A 114 -11.71 5.09 -3.18
CA LEU A 114 -10.69 4.21 -2.60
C LEU A 114 -10.44 4.52 -1.12
N ILE A 115 -10.27 5.80 -0.77
CA ILE A 115 -10.06 6.22 0.63
C ILE A 115 -11.27 5.86 1.50
N ARG A 116 -12.49 6.02 0.99
CA ARG A 116 -13.73 5.62 1.70
C ARG A 116 -13.78 4.11 1.97
N ALA A 117 -13.41 3.32 0.98
CA ALA A 117 -13.41 1.86 1.10
C ALA A 117 -12.36 1.38 2.12
N ASP A 118 -11.19 2.02 2.16
CA ASP A 118 -10.08 1.65 3.06
C ASP A 118 -10.29 2.13 4.51
N SER A 119 -10.73 3.38 4.69
CA SER A 119 -10.87 4.02 6.02
C SER A 119 -12.25 3.81 6.68
N GLY A 120 -13.22 3.23 5.96
CA GLY A 120 -14.64 3.23 6.36
C GLY A 120 -15.28 4.62 6.31
N ASP A 121 -16.50 4.77 6.84
CA ASP A 121 -17.29 6.04 6.79
C ASP A 121 -16.69 7.21 7.62
N GLY A 122 -15.49 7.06 8.17
CA GLY A 122 -14.80 8.05 9.01
C GLY A 122 -14.23 9.28 8.29
N LEU A 123 -14.82 9.70 7.17
CA LEU A 123 -14.35 10.88 6.44
C LEU A 123 -14.76 12.19 7.13
N ARG A 124 -13.75 12.96 7.54
CA ARG A 124 -13.94 14.32 8.06
C ARG A 124 -14.39 15.30 6.96
N PRO A 125 -15.08 16.40 7.31
CA PRO A 125 -15.62 17.40 6.36
C PRO A 125 -14.61 18.01 5.38
N ALA A 126 -13.31 17.89 5.64
CA ALA A 126 -12.25 18.35 4.75
C ALA A 126 -12.27 17.67 3.36
N THR A 127 -12.83 16.47 3.25
CA THR A 127 -13.01 15.79 1.95
C THR A 127 -14.11 16.41 1.08
N LEU A 128 -15.13 17.03 1.67
CA LEU A 128 -16.19 17.73 0.94
C LEU A 128 -15.70 19.03 0.31
N ARG A 129 -14.73 19.72 0.94
CA ARG A 129 -14.14 20.96 0.40
C ARG A 129 -13.31 20.77 -0.88
N LEU A 130 -12.99 19.52 -1.25
CA LEU A 130 -12.15 19.22 -2.41
C LEU A 130 -12.95 18.99 -3.69
N LEU A 131 -14.23 18.60 -3.60
CA LEU A 131 -15.15 18.60 -4.75
C LEU A 131 -15.23 20.01 -5.39
N ASP A 132 -15.10 21.04 -4.56
CA ASP A 132 -15.07 22.44 -5.00
C ASP A 132 -13.71 22.86 -5.58
N TYR A 133 -12.60 22.26 -5.13
CA TYR A 133 -11.24 22.57 -5.61
C TYR A 133 -10.91 21.91 -6.96
N LEU A 134 -11.59 20.82 -7.30
CA LEU A 134 -11.38 20.06 -8.54
C LEU A 134 -12.40 20.38 -9.64
N ARG A 135 -13.38 21.26 -9.35
CA ARG A 135 -14.22 21.87 -10.38
C ARG A 135 -13.38 22.82 -11.24
N PRO A 136 -13.46 22.72 -12.58
CA PRO A 136 -12.80 23.68 -13.45
C PRO A 136 -13.54 25.02 -13.41
N GLY A 137 -12.84 26.09 -13.01
CA GLY A 137 -13.21 27.48 -13.26
C GLY A 137 -14.21 28.12 -12.30
N SER A 138 -13.70 29.08 -11.52
CA SER A 138 -14.14 30.48 -11.60
C SER A 138 -12.90 31.34 -11.86
#